data_AF-A0A1C5KYN5-F1
#
_entry.id   AF-A0A1C5KYN5-F1
#
_cell.length_a   1.000
_cell.length_b   1.000
_cell.length_c   1.000
_cell.angle_alpha   90.00
_cell.angle_beta   90.00
_cell.angle_gamma   90.00
#
_symmetry.space_group_name_H-M   'P 1'
#
loop_
_entity.id
_entity.type
_entity.pdbx_description
1 polymer ?
#
loop_
_entity_poly.entity_id
_entity_poly.type
_entity_poly.pdbx_seq_one_letter_code
_entity_poly.pdbx_strand_id
1 'polypeptide(L)'
;MNASSYTEVQRRAANQIWSAAGDYDFEPLFMALHGSQGDPDFYMNLIIGLAYRYYGKELVTSLFDQWNGDVRQNMLDDLTWVYLENALYTAESDRRPSMAELRTDYAEDFFAKEYKLSRQEWMSRNHLVYDIQAARWSSVIGRKKPVLTPAEKKLLIALTPDRMPPGDKLTETLLDIYRSFLLFDGKKKTKKPLKIHFKGEFAHLLTRMMPTQLVKTDRVVVMRSAQGESPQEGFSQSMRSSALTLKREENDRNYIESCFGRSLYSEKERLTAEKELCTGSHDGCHIWVTDGKAAAGIELSAADRHLIEQSKLQEERNREYFYGNSELHKSIITRLAGQIRNCMLVHQKPDVMAGRSGKLDTARVWRAEYVNDDRIFHLSEDVPDSSFTVDLLLDASASRLQHQEMIAAQGVILSESLTSCRIPVRVSEFCSVRGYTVLRILKSFEDKKSDPVLRYFAAGWNRDGLVMRIADDFLDRAKGPADRHLLIFLTDAGPNDSFRIRPSSENPFGHDYGDETAVRDTASEVRELRRRGLHVSAVFMGTDAAALNAEIIYGKEYARIREIGELAKAAGSLIQKEIREMNV
;
A
#
# COMPACT_ATOMS: atom_id res chain seq x y z
N MET A 1 2.68 15.00 -41.37
CA MET A 1 2.79 14.30 -40.08
C MET A 1 2.58 15.31 -38.96
N ASN A 2 1.56 15.16 -38.11
CA ASN A 2 1.39 16.00 -36.93
C ASN A 2 2.38 15.54 -35.85
N ALA A 3 3.65 15.97 -35.94
CA ALA A 3 4.69 15.70 -34.95
C ALA A 3 4.47 16.40 -33.58
N SER A 4 3.27 16.96 -33.36
CA SER A 4 2.91 17.76 -32.20
C SER A 4 2.34 16.97 -31.02
N SER A 5 2.13 15.63 -31.12
CA SER A 5 1.54 14.83 -30.02
C SER A 5 2.53 13.97 -29.22
N TYR A 6 3.74 13.69 -29.73
CA TYR A 6 4.70 12.83 -29.02
C TYR A 6 5.65 13.60 -28.10
N THR A 7 5.83 13.07 -26.89
CA THR A 7 6.93 13.46 -25.99
C THR A 7 8.28 13.07 -26.60
N GLU A 8 9.38 13.68 -26.15
CA GLU A 8 10.74 13.37 -26.68
C GLU A 8 11.08 11.88 -26.58
N VAL A 9 10.64 11.26 -25.48
CA VAL A 9 10.77 9.83 -25.21
C VAL A 9 9.98 8.98 -26.20
N GLN A 10 8.71 9.34 -26.46
CA GLN A 10 7.88 8.65 -27.45
C GLN A 10 8.42 8.79 -28.87
N ARG A 11 8.97 9.96 -29.23
CA ARG A 11 9.66 10.14 -30.52
C ARG A 11 10.87 9.22 -30.65
N ARG A 12 11.62 9.02 -29.57
CA ARG A 12 12.78 8.10 -29.57
C ARG A 12 12.34 6.65 -29.73
N ALA A 13 11.28 6.22 -29.06
CA ALA A 13 10.69 4.88 -29.23
C ALA A 13 10.15 4.68 -30.65
N ALA A 14 9.38 5.64 -31.18
CA ALA A 14 8.87 5.60 -32.56
C ALA A 14 10.01 5.55 -33.59
N ASN A 15 11.08 6.32 -33.38
CA ASN A 15 12.27 6.28 -34.24
C ASN A 15 12.93 4.89 -34.24
N GLN A 16 13.02 4.20 -33.10
CA GLN A 16 13.53 2.83 -33.02
C GLN A 16 12.65 1.87 -33.84
N ILE A 17 11.33 1.98 -33.71
CA ILE A 17 10.35 1.15 -34.42
C ILE A 17 10.44 1.40 -35.93
N TRP A 18 10.39 2.64 -36.39
CA TRP A 18 10.48 2.99 -37.81
C TRP A 18 11.80 2.53 -38.43
N SER A 19 12.91 2.69 -37.70
CA SER A 19 14.23 2.23 -38.15
C SER A 19 14.28 0.71 -38.34
N ALA A 20 13.62 -0.05 -37.47
CA ALA A 20 13.55 -1.51 -37.59
C ALA A 20 12.55 -1.97 -38.67
N ALA A 21 11.43 -1.24 -38.81
CA ALA A 21 10.41 -1.46 -39.83
C ALA A 21 10.93 -1.18 -41.25
N GLY A 22 11.83 -0.19 -41.39
CA GLY A 22 12.27 0.33 -42.69
C GLY A 22 11.24 1.25 -43.33
N ASP A 23 10.25 1.72 -42.56
CA ASP A 23 9.15 2.57 -42.99
C ASP A 23 8.84 3.59 -41.89
N TYR A 24 8.69 4.87 -42.28
CA TYR A 24 8.40 6.00 -41.40
C TYR A 24 6.99 6.56 -41.62
N ASP A 25 6.24 6.05 -42.60
CA ASP A 25 4.93 6.56 -43.03
C ASP A 25 3.76 5.87 -42.31
N PHE A 26 3.95 5.48 -41.04
CA PHE A 26 2.89 4.93 -40.21
C PHE A 26 3.03 5.26 -38.72
N GLU A 27 1.91 5.16 -38.01
CA GLU A 27 1.86 5.29 -36.56
C GLU A 27 1.87 3.90 -35.91
N PRO A 28 2.87 3.54 -35.07
CA PRO A 28 2.90 2.26 -34.39
C PRO A 28 1.76 2.10 -33.38
N LEU A 29 1.05 0.97 -33.42
CA LEU A 29 0.02 0.61 -32.42
C LEU A 29 0.58 0.45 -31.00
N PHE A 30 1.83 0.03 -30.87
CA PHE A 30 2.49 -0.22 -29.59
C PHE A 30 3.85 0.47 -29.55
N MET A 31 4.22 0.99 -28.39
CA MET A 31 5.57 1.48 -28.07
C MET A 31 5.99 0.88 -26.74
N ALA A 32 7.18 0.29 -26.70
CA ALA A 32 7.73 -0.30 -25.49
C ALA A 32 8.56 0.75 -24.72
N LEU A 33 8.14 1.04 -23.49
CA LEU A 33 8.74 2.02 -22.58
C LEU A 33 8.98 1.37 -21.20
N HIS A 34 10.11 1.65 -20.57
CA HIS A 34 10.48 1.19 -19.23
C HIS A 34 9.84 2.09 -18.15
N GLY A 35 8.83 1.59 -17.43
CA GLY A 35 8.40 2.09 -16.11
C GLY A 35 8.25 3.61 -15.94
N SER A 36 8.27 4.09 -14.68
CA SER A 36 7.96 5.48 -14.28
C SER A 36 8.91 6.57 -14.82
N GLN A 37 10.05 6.20 -15.41
CA GLN A 37 11.02 7.11 -16.03
C GLN A 37 10.83 7.25 -17.56
N GLY A 38 10.09 6.33 -18.18
CA GLY A 38 9.70 6.40 -19.59
C GLY A 38 10.75 5.93 -20.59
N ASP A 39 11.96 5.51 -20.22
CA ASP A 39 13.02 5.20 -21.19
C ASP A 39 12.61 4.16 -22.26
N PRO A 40 12.91 4.36 -23.55
CA PRO A 40 12.50 3.42 -24.60
C PRO A 40 13.17 2.05 -24.47
N ASP A 41 12.36 0.99 -24.53
CA ASP A 41 12.85 -0.39 -24.55
C ASP A 41 13.36 -0.75 -25.94
N PHE A 42 14.68 -0.70 -26.12
CA PHE A 42 15.27 -0.87 -27.43
C PHE A 42 14.98 -2.26 -28.03
N TYR A 43 15.05 -3.32 -27.23
CA TYR A 43 14.83 -4.69 -27.71
C TYR A 43 13.39 -4.89 -28.15
N MET A 44 12.42 -4.51 -27.33
CA MET A 44 11.01 -4.68 -27.68
C MET A 44 10.58 -3.73 -28.81
N ASN A 45 11.10 -2.50 -28.87
CA ASN A 45 10.83 -1.59 -30.00
C ASN A 45 11.41 -2.12 -31.32
N LEU A 46 12.56 -2.80 -31.27
CA LEU A 46 13.11 -3.51 -32.41
C LEU A 46 12.20 -4.67 -32.86
N ILE A 47 11.69 -5.49 -31.93
CA ILE A 47 10.72 -6.55 -32.23
C ILE A 47 9.42 -5.99 -32.81
N ILE A 48 8.90 -4.90 -32.25
CA ILE A 48 7.70 -4.21 -32.76
C ILE A 48 7.93 -3.76 -34.22
N GLY A 49 9.04 -3.09 -34.51
CA GLY A 49 9.34 -2.66 -35.87
C GLY A 49 9.60 -3.82 -36.83
N LEU A 50 10.21 -4.91 -36.37
CA LEU A 50 10.33 -6.14 -37.17
C LEU A 50 8.96 -6.75 -37.49
N ALA A 51 7.98 -6.67 -36.59
CA ALA A 51 6.62 -7.12 -36.87
C ALA A 51 6.01 -6.34 -38.05
N TYR A 52 6.18 -5.02 -38.08
CA TYR A 52 5.74 -4.19 -39.22
C TYR A 52 6.51 -4.52 -40.50
N ARG A 53 7.82 -4.76 -40.41
CA ARG A 53 8.64 -5.13 -41.58
C ARG A 53 8.17 -6.43 -42.23
N TYR A 54 7.84 -7.44 -41.43
CA TYR A 54 7.53 -8.79 -41.90
C TYR A 54 6.06 -8.99 -42.25
N TYR A 55 5.16 -8.38 -41.49
CA TYR A 55 3.72 -8.60 -41.62
C TYR A 55 2.98 -7.41 -42.23
N GLY A 56 3.58 -6.21 -42.24
CA GLY A 56 2.92 -5.00 -42.72
C GLY A 56 1.91 -4.43 -41.71
N LYS A 57 1.56 -3.14 -41.91
CA LYS A 57 0.68 -2.39 -41.02
C LYS A 57 -0.72 -2.99 -40.96
N GLU A 58 -1.29 -3.35 -42.10
CA GLU A 58 -2.66 -3.85 -42.23
C GLU A 58 -2.86 -5.13 -41.43
N LEU A 59 -1.94 -6.08 -41.57
CA LEU A 59 -2.01 -7.37 -40.89
C LEU A 59 -1.83 -7.20 -39.37
N VAL A 60 -0.81 -6.45 -38.94
CA VAL A 60 -0.56 -6.18 -37.51
C VAL A 60 -1.78 -5.50 -36.87
N THR A 61 -2.34 -4.47 -37.51
CA THR A 61 -3.55 -3.79 -37.02
C THR A 61 -4.73 -4.76 -36.92
N SER A 62 -4.99 -5.51 -38.00
CA SER A 62 -6.12 -6.45 -38.08
C SER A 62 -6.04 -7.60 -37.08
N LEU A 63 -4.83 -7.99 -36.66
CA LEU A 63 -4.58 -9.01 -35.66
C LEU A 63 -5.05 -8.55 -34.28
N PHE A 64 -4.56 -7.41 -33.81
CA PHE A 64 -4.93 -6.89 -32.49
C PHE A 64 -6.39 -6.42 -32.45
N ASP A 65 -6.96 -6.01 -33.59
CA ASP A 65 -8.39 -5.69 -33.71
C ASP A 65 -9.33 -6.88 -33.48
N GLN A 66 -8.85 -8.14 -33.56
CA GLN A 66 -9.66 -9.33 -33.30
C GLN A 66 -10.25 -9.33 -31.89
N TRP A 67 -9.50 -8.82 -30.90
CA TRP A 67 -9.91 -8.78 -29.49
C TRP A 67 -9.92 -7.37 -28.88
N ASN A 68 -9.67 -6.33 -29.68
CA ASN A 68 -9.82 -4.93 -29.26
C ASN A 68 -11.22 -4.66 -28.67
N GLY A 69 -11.27 -4.18 -27.43
CA GLY A 69 -12.49 -3.95 -26.62
C GLY A 69 -12.93 -5.12 -25.73
N ASP A 70 -12.22 -6.25 -25.72
CA ASP A 70 -12.49 -7.39 -24.83
C ASP A 70 -11.96 -7.13 -23.41
N VAL A 71 -12.64 -7.67 -22.39
CA VAL A 71 -12.17 -7.63 -20.98
C VAL A 71 -10.80 -8.28 -20.76
N ARG A 72 -10.34 -9.14 -21.68
CA ARG A 72 -9.06 -9.82 -21.66
C ARG A 72 -8.04 -9.22 -22.62
N GLN A 73 -8.33 -8.08 -23.26
CA GLN A 73 -7.48 -7.47 -24.29
C GLN A 73 -6.00 -7.41 -23.88
N ASN A 74 -5.67 -6.79 -22.74
CA ASN A 74 -4.28 -6.66 -22.29
C ASN A 74 -3.56 -8.02 -22.14
N MET A 75 -4.27 -9.04 -21.65
CA MET A 75 -3.71 -10.40 -21.53
C MET A 75 -3.39 -11.00 -22.91
N LEU A 76 -4.29 -10.82 -23.88
CA LEU A 76 -4.12 -11.34 -25.23
C LEU A 76 -3.03 -10.58 -25.99
N ASP A 77 -2.93 -9.27 -25.78
CA ASP A 77 -1.86 -8.43 -26.33
C ASP A 77 -0.48 -8.94 -25.85
N ASP A 78 -0.32 -9.12 -24.54
CA ASP A 78 0.95 -9.57 -23.96
C ASP A 78 1.34 -10.99 -24.42
N LEU A 79 0.39 -11.93 -24.48
CA LEU A 79 0.65 -13.28 -24.99
C LEU A 79 0.97 -13.28 -26.49
N THR A 80 0.35 -12.39 -27.26
CA THR A 80 0.66 -12.21 -28.69
C THR A 80 2.09 -11.72 -28.86
N TRP A 81 2.54 -10.77 -28.02
CA TRP A 81 3.93 -10.30 -28.06
C TRP A 81 4.96 -11.37 -27.66
N VAL A 82 4.62 -12.28 -26.73
CA VAL A 82 5.48 -13.45 -26.45
C VAL A 82 5.63 -14.35 -27.68
N TYR A 83 4.55 -14.58 -28.43
CA TYR A 83 4.58 -15.35 -29.67
C TYR A 83 5.40 -14.66 -30.76
N LEU A 84 5.12 -13.38 -31.00
CA LEU A 84 5.77 -12.58 -32.03
C LEU A 84 7.27 -12.40 -31.74
N GLU A 85 7.65 -12.16 -30.49
CA GLU A 85 9.07 -12.08 -30.09
C GLU A 85 9.83 -13.34 -30.51
N ASN A 86 9.31 -14.52 -30.19
CA ASN A 86 10.00 -15.77 -30.53
C ASN A 86 10.11 -15.96 -32.04
N ALA A 87 9.01 -15.74 -32.76
CA ALA A 87 8.93 -15.92 -34.19
C ALA A 87 9.91 -14.98 -34.93
N LEU A 88 9.93 -13.70 -34.53
CA LEU A 88 10.77 -12.67 -35.14
C LEU A 88 12.23 -12.80 -34.74
N TYR A 89 12.51 -13.14 -33.47
CA TYR A 89 13.87 -13.43 -33.02
C TYR A 89 14.48 -14.58 -33.83
N THR A 90 13.73 -15.69 -33.99
CA THR A 90 14.24 -16.87 -34.72
C THR A 90 14.46 -16.58 -36.21
N ALA A 91 13.68 -15.66 -36.80
CA ALA A 91 13.88 -15.24 -38.19
C ALA A 91 15.06 -14.29 -38.39
N GLU A 92 15.39 -13.46 -37.38
CA GLU A 92 16.41 -12.40 -37.49
C GLU A 92 17.72 -12.70 -36.77
N SER A 93 17.79 -13.72 -35.90
CA SER A 93 18.98 -14.04 -35.10
C SER A 93 20.23 -14.26 -35.95
N ASP A 94 20.08 -14.89 -37.11
CA ASP A 94 21.20 -15.18 -38.02
C ASP A 94 21.67 -13.94 -38.79
N ARG A 95 20.79 -12.95 -38.97
CA ARG A 95 21.07 -11.71 -39.72
C ARG A 95 21.61 -10.60 -38.82
N ARG A 96 21.29 -10.64 -37.53
CA ARG A 96 21.65 -9.63 -36.53
C ARG A 96 22.29 -10.31 -35.32
N PRO A 97 23.62 -10.50 -35.31
CA PRO A 97 24.32 -11.18 -34.21
C PRO A 97 24.08 -10.54 -32.83
N SER A 98 23.85 -9.22 -32.77
CA SER A 98 23.55 -8.49 -31.53
C SER A 98 22.18 -8.81 -30.92
N MET A 99 21.27 -9.47 -31.66
CA MET A 99 19.94 -9.83 -31.15
C MET A 99 20.01 -10.79 -29.96
N ALA A 100 20.99 -11.69 -29.92
CA ALA A 100 21.14 -12.66 -28.84
C ALA A 100 21.53 -11.96 -27.52
N GLU A 101 22.43 -10.98 -27.60
CA GLU A 101 22.85 -10.16 -26.46
C GLU A 101 21.70 -9.29 -25.96
N LEU A 102 21.07 -8.50 -26.84
CA LEU A 102 19.92 -7.64 -26.48
C LEU A 102 18.76 -8.42 -25.84
N ARG A 103 18.55 -9.65 -26.29
CA ARG A 103 17.52 -10.54 -25.76
C ARG A 103 17.87 -11.10 -24.39
N THR A 104 19.15 -11.36 -24.16
CA THR A 104 19.67 -11.77 -22.85
C THR A 104 19.54 -10.60 -21.88
N ASP A 105 19.96 -9.40 -22.28
CA ASP A 105 19.81 -8.16 -21.50
C ASP A 105 18.35 -7.89 -21.14
N TYR A 106 17.43 -8.00 -22.12
CA TYR A 106 16.00 -7.83 -21.86
C TYR A 106 15.45 -8.85 -20.85
N ALA A 107 15.92 -10.10 -20.91
CA ALA A 107 15.52 -11.14 -19.97
C ALA A 107 16.10 -10.92 -18.56
N GLU A 108 17.34 -10.43 -18.45
CA GLU A 108 17.93 -10.00 -17.18
C GLU A 108 17.17 -8.80 -16.59
N ASP A 109 16.86 -7.80 -17.42
CA ASP A 109 16.08 -6.63 -17.06
C ASP A 109 14.67 -6.99 -16.58
N PHE A 110 14.02 -7.97 -17.21
CA PHE A 110 12.70 -8.47 -16.78
C PHE A 110 12.74 -8.93 -15.31
N PHE A 111 13.78 -9.67 -14.92
CA PHE A 111 13.95 -10.12 -13.53
C PHE A 111 14.53 -9.03 -12.62
N ALA A 112 15.36 -8.11 -13.11
CA ALA A 112 15.82 -6.97 -12.34
C ALA A 112 14.65 -6.02 -11.97
N LYS A 113 13.65 -5.91 -12.85
CA LYS A 113 12.40 -5.19 -12.62
C LYS A 113 11.50 -5.94 -11.62
N GLU A 114 11.55 -7.27 -11.54
CA GLU A 114 10.85 -8.09 -10.51
C GLU A 114 11.16 -7.60 -9.09
N TYR A 115 12.41 -7.23 -8.82
CA TYR A 115 12.85 -6.71 -7.52
C TYR A 115 12.42 -5.27 -7.22
N LYS A 116 11.94 -4.53 -8.24
CA LYS A 116 11.59 -3.10 -8.17
C LYS A 116 10.08 -2.82 -8.21
N LEU A 117 9.26 -3.81 -8.57
CA LEU A 117 7.83 -3.64 -8.74
C LEU A 117 7.10 -3.56 -7.39
N SER A 118 6.18 -2.60 -7.28
CA SER A 118 5.28 -2.51 -6.14
C SER A 118 4.23 -3.63 -6.17
N ARG A 119 3.68 -4.00 -5.01
CA ARG A 119 2.63 -5.03 -4.90
C ARG A 119 1.38 -4.72 -5.74
N GLN A 120 1.08 -3.43 -5.96
CA GLN A 120 -0.04 -2.98 -6.80
C GLN A 120 0.19 -3.26 -8.28
N GLU A 121 1.39 -2.97 -8.78
CA GLU A 121 1.79 -3.28 -10.16
C GLU A 121 1.84 -4.80 -10.38
N TRP A 122 2.29 -5.56 -9.37
CA TRP A 122 2.33 -7.01 -9.41
C TRP A 122 0.92 -7.64 -9.45
N MET A 123 -0.02 -7.12 -8.65
CA MET A 123 -1.41 -7.59 -8.58
C MET A 123 -2.26 -7.18 -9.79
N SER A 124 -1.89 -6.09 -10.47
CA SER A 124 -2.52 -5.65 -11.72
C SER A 124 -2.15 -6.52 -12.93
N ARG A 125 -1.02 -7.24 -12.86
CA ARG A 125 -0.56 -8.12 -13.94
C ARG A 125 -1.37 -9.41 -13.97
N ASN A 126 -1.61 -9.88 -15.20
CA ASN A 126 -2.25 -11.18 -15.37
C ASN A 126 -1.25 -12.29 -15.01
N HIS A 127 -1.54 -13.04 -13.94
CA HIS A 127 -0.67 -14.10 -13.41
C HIS A 127 -0.26 -15.12 -14.49
N LEU A 128 -1.18 -15.46 -15.41
CA LEU A 128 -0.88 -16.36 -16.53
C LEU A 128 0.20 -15.76 -17.46
N VAL A 129 0.06 -14.49 -17.82
CA VAL A 129 1.03 -13.80 -18.68
C VAL A 129 2.40 -13.77 -18.01
N TYR A 130 2.42 -13.45 -16.71
CA TYR A 130 3.65 -13.41 -15.93
C TYR A 130 4.35 -14.76 -15.91
N ASP A 131 3.65 -15.84 -15.58
CA ASP A 131 4.24 -17.18 -15.50
C ASP A 131 4.84 -17.62 -16.85
N ILE A 132 4.13 -17.34 -17.95
CA ILE A 132 4.59 -17.61 -19.32
C ILE A 132 5.84 -16.79 -19.65
N GLN A 133 5.83 -15.48 -19.36
CA GLN A 133 6.99 -14.59 -19.57
C GLN A 133 8.18 -15.00 -18.70
N ALA A 134 7.97 -15.27 -17.41
CA ALA A 134 9.01 -15.72 -16.49
C ALA A 134 9.62 -17.06 -16.94
N ALA A 135 8.79 -18.02 -17.38
CA ALA A 135 9.29 -19.27 -17.92
C ALA A 135 10.08 -19.09 -19.22
N ARG A 136 9.64 -18.16 -20.06
CA ARG A 136 10.32 -17.80 -21.31
C ARG A 136 11.69 -17.19 -21.04
N TRP A 137 11.77 -16.16 -20.21
CA TRP A 137 13.01 -15.43 -19.91
C TRP A 137 13.97 -16.29 -19.10
N SER A 138 13.49 -17.11 -18.17
CA SER A 138 14.34 -18.12 -17.52
C SER A 138 14.99 -19.07 -18.53
N SER A 139 14.27 -19.41 -19.60
CA SER A 139 14.77 -20.27 -20.68
C SER A 139 15.87 -19.60 -21.52
N VAL A 140 15.84 -18.27 -21.66
CA VAL A 140 16.82 -17.48 -22.43
C VAL A 140 18.14 -17.37 -21.66
N ILE A 141 18.09 -17.04 -20.36
CA ILE A 141 19.29 -16.78 -19.54
C ILE A 141 19.81 -18.02 -18.79
N GLY A 142 19.19 -19.19 -18.99
CA GLY A 142 19.59 -20.43 -18.32
C GLY A 142 19.23 -20.51 -16.82
N ARG A 143 18.26 -19.72 -16.36
CA ARG A 143 17.75 -19.75 -14.97
C ARG A 143 16.79 -20.92 -14.75
N LYS A 144 16.63 -21.36 -13.50
CA LYS A 144 15.60 -22.34 -13.11
C LYS A 144 14.21 -21.83 -13.55
N LYS A 145 13.49 -22.64 -14.32
CA LYS A 145 12.13 -22.30 -14.78
C LYS A 145 11.14 -22.30 -13.60
N PRO A 146 10.14 -21.39 -13.59
CA PRO A 146 9.06 -21.43 -12.62
C PRO A 146 8.22 -22.71 -12.79
N VAL A 147 7.51 -23.09 -11.74
CA VAL A 147 6.64 -24.26 -11.74
C VAL A 147 5.35 -23.91 -12.50
N LEU A 148 5.28 -24.33 -13.75
CA LEU A 148 4.08 -24.18 -14.59
C LEU A 148 3.13 -25.38 -14.44
N THR A 149 1.83 -25.12 -14.49
CA THR A 149 0.80 -26.15 -14.65
C THR A 149 0.95 -26.87 -16.00
N PRO A 150 0.41 -28.10 -16.16
CA PRO A 150 0.45 -28.79 -17.45
C PRO A 150 -0.18 -28.00 -18.60
N ALA A 151 -1.20 -27.18 -18.32
CA ALA A 151 -1.84 -26.32 -19.31
C ALA A 151 -0.93 -25.15 -19.70
N GLU A 152 -0.30 -24.48 -18.74
CA GLU A 152 0.68 -23.41 -18.99
C GLU A 152 1.91 -23.91 -19.75
N LYS A 153 2.41 -25.11 -19.43
CA LYS A 153 3.52 -25.72 -20.19
C LYS A 153 3.15 -25.91 -21.66
N LYS A 154 1.96 -26.44 -21.93
CA LYS A 154 1.46 -26.60 -23.30
C LYS A 154 1.25 -25.25 -24.00
N LEU A 155 0.74 -24.25 -23.27
CA LEU A 155 0.56 -22.90 -23.80
C LEU A 155 1.89 -22.25 -24.14
N LEU A 156 2.89 -22.35 -23.26
CA LEU A 156 4.23 -21.83 -23.52
C LEU A 156 4.82 -22.45 -24.78
N ILE A 157 4.70 -23.78 -24.96
CA ILE A 157 5.16 -24.47 -26.17
C ILE A 157 4.43 -23.95 -27.41
N ALA A 158 3.11 -23.78 -27.34
CA ALA A 158 2.32 -23.24 -28.44
C ALA A 158 2.69 -21.78 -28.77
N LEU A 159 3.13 -21.01 -27.76
CA LEU A 159 3.60 -19.63 -27.92
C LEU A 159 5.06 -19.52 -28.37
N THR A 160 5.78 -20.63 -28.54
CA THR A 160 7.18 -20.63 -28.99
C THR A 160 7.34 -21.43 -30.29
N PRO A 161 6.89 -20.89 -31.44
CA PRO A 161 7.00 -21.60 -32.71
C PRO A 161 8.45 -21.71 -33.19
N ASP A 162 8.86 -22.87 -33.71
CA ASP A 162 10.23 -23.08 -34.22
C ASP A 162 10.57 -22.21 -35.45
N ARG A 163 9.55 -21.71 -36.16
CA ARG A 163 9.70 -20.86 -37.34
C ARG A 163 8.64 -19.77 -37.36
N MET A 164 8.98 -18.63 -37.96
CA MET A 164 8.03 -17.56 -38.21
C MET A 164 6.88 -18.07 -39.10
N PRO A 165 5.60 -17.90 -38.69
CA PRO A 165 4.47 -18.31 -39.50
C PRO A 165 4.34 -17.43 -40.75
N PRO A 166 3.78 -17.97 -41.86
CA PRO A 166 3.33 -17.16 -42.99
C PRO A 166 2.28 -16.13 -42.55
N GLY A 167 2.33 -14.92 -43.12
CA GLY A 167 1.45 -13.81 -42.70
C GLY A 167 -0.04 -14.11 -42.87
N ASP A 168 -0.42 -14.85 -43.91
CA ASP A 168 -1.78 -15.33 -44.17
C ASP A 168 -2.30 -16.29 -43.08
N LYS A 169 -1.42 -16.92 -42.31
CA LYS A 169 -1.77 -17.88 -41.26
C LYS A 169 -1.58 -17.36 -39.83
N LEU A 170 -0.95 -16.20 -39.65
CA LEU A 170 -0.62 -15.67 -38.33
C LEU A 170 -1.86 -15.51 -37.44
N THR A 171 -2.89 -14.83 -37.95
CA THR A 171 -4.11 -14.54 -37.20
C THR A 171 -4.89 -15.82 -36.86
N GLU A 172 -5.04 -16.73 -37.83
CA GLU A 172 -5.71 -18.02 -37.62
C GLU A 172 -4.98 -18.85 -36.56
N THR A 173 -3.64 -18.94 -36.64
CA THR A 173 -2.82 -19.71 -35.70
C THR A 173 -2.97 -19.18 -34.27
N LEU A 174 -2.90 -17.87 -34.06
CA LEU A 174 -3.05 -17.27 -32.74
C LEU A 174 -4.47 -17.45 -32.17
N LEU A 175 -5.50 -17.30 -33.00
CA LEU A 175 -6.89 -17.52 -32.58
C LEU A 175 -7.13 -18.99 -32.22
N ASP A 176 -6.54 -19.94 -32.93
CA ASP A 176 -6.64 -21.36 -32.63
C ASP A 176 -5.91 -21.73 -31.33
N ILE A 177 -4.72 -21.15 -31.08
CA ILE A 177 -4.06 -21.25 -29.78
C ILE A 177 -5.00 -20.74 -28.69
N TYR A 178 -5.52 -19.51 -28.82
CA TYR A 178 -6.39 -18.94 -27.80
C TYR A 178 -7.69 -19.70 -27.59
N ARG A 179 -8.25 -20.31 -28.63
CA ARG A 179 -9.43 -21.18 -28.53
C ARG A 179 -9.10 -22.48 -27.80
N SER A 180 -7.98 -23.12 -28.13
CA SER A 180 -7.56 -24.39 -27.54
C SER A 180 -7.27 -24.29 -26.03
N PHE A 181 -6.82 -23.11 -25.57
CA PHE A 181 -6.55 -22.82 -24.16
C PHE A 181 -7.68 -22.05 -23.46
N LEU A 182 -8.86 -21.92 -24.09
CA LEU A 182 -10.04 -21.22 -23.54
C LEU A 182 -9.78 -19.74 -23.14
N LEU A 183 -8.79 -19.12 -23.79
CA LEU A 183 -8.40 -17.73 -23.56
C LEU A 183 -9.31 -16.77 -24.33
N PHE A 184 -9.66 -17.11 -25.58
CA PHE A 184 -10.54 -16.34 -26.44
C PHE A 184 -11.36 -17.26 -27.34
N ASP A 185 -12.68 -17.06 -27.36
CA ASP A 185 -13.64 -17.88 -28.13
C ASP A 185 -14.03 -17.22 -29.47
N GLY A 186 -13.36 -16.12 -29.85
CA GLY A 186 -13.70 -15.33 -31.03
C GLY A 186 -14.83 -14.33 -30.81
N LYS A 187 -15.42 -14.26 -29.60
CA LYS A 187 -16.50 -13.33 -29.27
C LYS A 187 -16.04 -12.32 -28.23
N LYS A 188 -16.00 -11.05 -28.61
CA LYS A 188 -15.65 -9.93 -27.73
C LYS A 188 -16.62 -9.83 -26.55
N LYS A 189 -16.11 -9.98 -25.34
CA LYS A 189 -16.83 -9.80 -24.08
C LYS A 189 -16.53 -8.40 -23.58
N THR A 190 -17.47 -7.48 -23.80
CA THR A 190 -17.40 -6.12 -23.27
C THR A 190 -17.99 -6.08 -21.86
N LYS A 191 -17.35 -5.40 -20.90
CA LYS A 191 -18.01 -4.96 -19.65
C LYS A 191 -19.12 -3.98 -20.04
N LYS A 192 -20.37 -4.46 -20.19
CA LYS A 192 -21.51 -3.54 -20.29
C LYS A 192 -21.72 -2.92 -18.91
N PRO A 193 -21.73 -1.58 -18.74
CA PRO A 193 -22.25 -0.98 -17.53
C PRO A 193 -23.73 -1.35 -17.45
N LEU A 194 -24.07 -2.25 -16.53
CA LEU A 194 -25.43 -2.69 -16.31
C LEU A 194 -26.19 -1.53 -15.63
N LYS A 195 -26.66 -0.55 -16.40
CA LYS A 195 -27.58 0.48 -15.91
C LYS A 195 -28.97 -0.13 -15.78
N ILE A 196 -29.20 -0.94 -14.75
CA ILE A 196 -30.56 -1.36 -14.41
C ILE A 196 -31.16 -0.33 -13.46
N HIS A 197 -32.14 0.43 -13.94
CA HIS A 197 -33.00 1.23 -13.09
C HIS A 197 -34.02 0.29 -12.44
N PHE A 198 -33.91 0.05 -11.14
CA PHE A 198 -34.98 -0.56 -10.35
C PHE A 198 -35.61 0.51 -9.47
N LYS A 199 -36.91 0.76 -9.66
CA LYS A 199 -37.75 1.51 -8.72
C LYS A 199 -38.44 0.53 -7.77
N GLY A 200 -38.47 0.86 -6.48
CA GLY A 200 -39.36 0.26 -5.50
C GLY A 200 -38.74 -0.80 -4.58
N GLU A 201 -39.52 -1.18 -3.56
CA GLU A 201 -39.18 -1.97 -2.36
C GLU A 201 -38.52 -3.34 -2.62
N PHE A 202 -38.52 -3.83 -3.87
CA PHE A 202 -37.83 -5.04 -4.29
C PHE A 202 -36.29 -4.92 -4.32
N ALA A 203 -35.73 -3.71 -4.32
CA ALA A 203 -34.28 -3.48 -4.29
C ALA A 203 -33.63 -3.94 -2.95
N HIS A 204 -34.39 -3.93 -1.85
CA HIS A 204 -33.90 -4.35 -0.53
C HIS A 204 -33.82 -5.86 -0.34
N LEU A 205 -34.61 -6.64 -1.08
CA LEU A 205 -34.66 -8.09 -0.91
C LEU A 205 -33.54 -8.81 -1.68
N LEU A 206 -33.14 -8.28 -2.83
CA LEU A 206 -32.14 -8.90 -3.72
C LEU A 206 -30.69 -8.59 -3.35
N THR A 207 -30.42 -7.47 -2.64
CA THR A 207 -29.09 -7.15 -2.12
C THR A 207 -28.60 -8.13 -1.04
N ARG A 208 -29.52 -8.91 -0.44
CA ARG A 208 -29.22 -9.90 0.60
C ARG A 208 -28.91 -11.32 0.06
N MET A 209 -29.18 -11.58 -1.22
CA MET A 209 -29.15 -12.93 -1.82
C MET A 209 -27.97 -13.17 -2.80
N MET A 210 -27.13 -12.16 -3.08
CA MET A 210 -26.00 -12.31 -4.01
C MET A 210 -24.71 -12.68 -3.25
N PRO A 211 -24.19 -13.91 -3.42
CA PRO A 211 -22.93 -14.29 -2.81
C PRO A 211 -21.78 -13.57 -3.53
N THR A 212 -21.07 -12.73 -2.77
CA THR A 212 -19.83 -12.07 -3.16
C THR A 212 -18.77 -13.11 -3.52
N GLN A 213 -18.45 -13.26 -4.81
CA GLN A 213 -17.29 -14.02 -5.23
C GLN A 213 -16.02 -13.25 -4.85
N LEU A 214 -15.31 -13.79 -3.88
CA LEU A 214 -13.97 -13.38 -3.46
C LEU A 214 -12.95 -14.07 -4.38
N VAL A 215 -12.19 -13.30 -5.15
CA VAL A 215 -11.05 -13.80 -5.94
C VAL A 215 -9.92 -12.77 -5.96
N LYS A 216 -8.94 -12.91 -5.05
CA LYS A 216 -7.53 -13.28 -5.31
C LYS A 216 -6.67 -13.14 -4.03
N THR A 217 -6.21 -14.29 -3.52
CA THR A 217 -5.08 -14.52 -2.58
C THR A 217 -5.02 -13.71 -1.28
N ASP A 218 -5.80 -14.18 -0.30
CA ASP A 218 -5.80 -13.80 1.13
C ASP A 218 -4.65 -14.42 1.96
N ARG A 219 -3.46 -14.61 1.39
CA ARG A 219 -2.29 -15.03 2.15
C ARG A 219 -1.37 -13.85 2.36
N VAL A 220 -1.02 -13.56 3.63
CA VAL A 220 0.07 -12.64 3.94
C VAL A 220 1.35 -13.28 3.42
N VAL A 221 1.80 -12.84 2.25
CA VAL A 221 3.11 -13.18 1.71
C VAL A 221 4.02 -12.02 2.07
N VAL A 222 4.81 -12.16 3.13
CA VAL A 222 6.03 -11.38 3.27
C VAL A 222 7.01 -12.02 2.28
N MET A 223 7.21 -11.38 1.12
CA MET A 223 8.17 -11.91 0.15
C MET A 223 9.58 -11.80 0.73
N ARG A 224 10.25 -12.95 0.85
CA ARG A 224 11.70 -13.02 0.78
C ARG A 224 12.09 -13.42 -0.63
N SER A 225 13.07 -12.70 -1.15
CA SER A 225 13.94 -13.15 -2.23
C SER A 225 14.48 -14.57 -1.94
N ALA A 226 14.16 -15.48 -2.86
CA ALA A 226 14.70 -16.85 -3.06
C ALA A 226 14.24 -18.00 -2.13
N GLN A 227 13.91 -19.13 -2.79
CA GLN A 227 13.58 -20.49 -2.32
C GLN A 227 12.20 -20.65 -1.67
N GLY A 228 11.35 -21.66 -1.94
CA GLY A 228 11.43 -22.88 -2.74
C GLY A 228 10.41 -23.88 -2.17
N GLU A 229 9.29 -24.09 -2.89
CA GLU A 229 8.33 -25.23 -2.87
C GLU A 229 7.74 -25.78 -1.54
N SER A 230 6.40 -25.86 -1.46
CA SER A 230 5.66 -27.14 -1.60
C SER A 230 4.13 -26.93 -1.68
N PRO A 231 3.39 -27.77 -2.45
CA PRO A 231 1.96 -27.61 -2.74
C PRO A 231 1.09 -28.53 -1.87
N GLN A 232 -0.11 -28.07 -1.47
CA GLN A 232 -1.19 -28.98 -1.04
C GLN A 232 -2.56 -28.56 -1.57
N GLU A 233 -3.07 -29.47 -2.41
CA GLU A 233 -4.43 -30.01 -2.56
C GLU A 233 -5.65 -29.08 -2.56
N GLY A 234 -6.40 -29.16 -3.66
CA GLY A 234 -7.67 -28.50 -3.86
C GLY A 234 -8.85 -29.20 -3.18
N PHE A 235 -9.91 -28.44 -2.94
CA PHE A 235 -11.22 -29.00 -2.68
C PHE A 235 -12.31 -28.16 -3.36
N SER A 236 -13.06 -28.83 -4.23
CA SER A 236 -14.38 -28.42 -4.70
C SER A 236 -15.39 -28.69 -3.59
N GLN A 237 -16.27 -27.75 -3.24
CA GLN A 237 -17.71 -28.04 -3.10
C GLN A 237 -18.60 -26.83 -2.74
N SER A 238 -19.86 -27.06 -3.09
CA SER A 238 -21.05 -26.23 -3.14
C SER A 238 -21.70 -25.81 -1.80
N MET A 239 -22.41 -24.67 -1.87
CA MET A 239 -23.62 -24.25 -1.13
C MET A 239 -23.97 -24.95 0.21
N ARG A 240 -23.66 -24.29 1.34
CA ARG A 240 -24.48 -24.18 2.58
C ARG A 240 -24.10 -22.90 3.36
N SER A 241 -24.78 -21.78 3.15
CA SER A 241 -24.25 -20.40 3.32
C SER A 241 -24.33 -19.72 4.70
N SER A 242 -24.66 -20.40 5.81
CA SER A 242 -24.62 -19.76 7.14
C SER A 242 -23.56 -20.35 8.07
N ALA A 243 -23.52 -21.68 8.21
CA ALA A 243 -22.50 -22.36 9.01
C ALA A 243 -21.09 -22.27 8.40
N LEU A 244 -20.99 -22.20 7.06
CA LEU A 244 -19.70 -22.01 6.36
C LEU A 244 -19.14 -20.59 6.53
N THR A 245 -20.00 -19.57 6.61
CA THR A 245 -19.60 -18.18 6.81
C THR A 245 -19.08 -17.97 8.24
N LEU A 246 -19.79 -18.50 9.24
CA LEU A 246 -19.35 -18.46 10.65
C LEU A 246 -18.03 -19.21 10.87
N LYS A 247 -17.89 -20.42 10.30
CA LYS A 247 -16.63 -21.17 10.35
C LYS A 247 -15.48 -20.45 9.64
N ARG A 248 -15.78 -19.68 8.60
CA ARG A 248 -14.78 -18.90 7.86
C ARG A 248 -14.33 -17.68 8.65
N GLU A 249 -15.25 -16.94 9.23
CA GLU A 249 -14.96 -15.81 10.12
C GLU A 249 -14.15 -16.26 11.35
N GLU A 250 -14.48 -17.41 11.93
CA GLU A 250 -13.72 -18.00 13.04
C GLU A 250 -12.30 -18.41 12.61
N ASN A 251 -12.14 -19.01 11.42
CA ASN A 251 -10.82 -19.32 10.86
C ASN A 251 -9.99 -18.09 10.55
N ASP A 252 -10.61 -17.03 10.00
CA ASP A 252 -9.94 -15.78 9.68
C ASP A 252 -9.56 -15.03 10.97
N ARG A 253 -10.42 -15.04 12.00
CA ARG A 253 -10.09 -14.54 13.35
C ARG A 253 -8.89 -15.28 13.94
N ASN A 254 -8.90 -16.61 13.94
CA ASN A 254 -7.80 -17.41 14.46
C ASN A 254 -6.49 -17.13 13.71
N TYR A 255 -6.57 -16.88 12.40
CA TYR A 255 -5.43 -16.49 11.58
C TYR A 255 -4.88 -15.09 11.96
N ILE A 256 -5.75 -14.10 12.15
CA ILE A 256 -5.32 -12.76 12.57
C ILE A 256 -4.71 -12.81 13.98
N GLU A 257 -5.33 -13.56 14.89
CA GLU A 257 -4.84 -13.75 16.25
C GLU A 257 -3.48 -14.48 16.30
N SER A 258 -3.28 -15.49 15.45
CA SER A 258 -2.01 -16.20 15.36
C SER A 258 -0.88 -15.34 14.77
N CYS A 259 -1.19 -14.50 13.79
CA CYS A 259 -0.22 -13.67 13.10
C CYS A 259 0.17 -12.41 13.89
N PHE A 260 -0.81 -11.72 14.47
CA PHE A 260 -0.62 -10.39 15.08
C PHE A 260 -0.74 -10.39 16.60
N GLY A 261 -1.26 -11.46 17.20
CA GLY A 261 -1.48 -11.58 18.64
C GLY A 261 -2.93 -11.37 19.05
N ARG A 262 -3.18 -11.58 20.34
CA ARG A 262 -4.53 -11.51 20.93
C ARG A 262 -5.12 -10.11 20.84
N SER A 263 -6.44 -10.04 20.65
CA SER A 263 -7.17 -8.77 20.70
C SER A 263 -7.15 -8.19 22.11
N LEU A 264 -6.97 -6.86 22.22
CA LEU A 264 -7.16 -6.10 23.45
C LEU A 264 -8.65 -5.91 23.77
N TYR A 265 -9.51 -5.92 22.75
CA TYR A 265 -10.95 -5.85 22.93
C TYR A 265 -11.49 -7.24 23.26
N SER A 266 -12.35 -7.32 24.26
CA SER A 266 -13.18 -8.52 24.45
C SER A 266 -14.08 -8.73 23.23
N GLU A 267 -14.57 -9.95 23.03
CA GLU A 267 -15.41 -10.25 21.87
C GLU A 267 -16.66 -9.37 21.80
N LYS A 268 -17.28 -9.09 22.95
CA LYS A 268 -18.46 -8.21 23.03
C LYS A 268 -18.10 -6.76 22.68
N GLU A 269 -16.97 -6.26 23.16
CA GLU A 269 -16.50 -4.90 22.83
C GLU A 269 -16.18 -4.78 21.36
N ARG A 270 -15.46 -5.75 20.78
CA ARG A 270 -15.13 -5.78 19.36
C ARG A 270 -16.38 -5.78 18.49
N LEU A 271 -17.36 -6.63 18.76
CA LEU A 271 -18.60 -6.66 17.99
C LEU A 271 -19.41 -5.36 18.10
N THR A 272 -19.35 -4.70 19.26
CA THR A 272 -20.01 -3.40 19.48
C THR A 272 -19.29 -2.32 18.67
N ALA A 273 -17.96 -2.24 18.78
CA ALA A 273 -17.14 -1.32 18.02
C ALA A 273 -17.24 -1.56 16.50
N GLU A 274 -17.28 -2.81 16.03
CA GLU A 274 -17.51 -3.10 14.61
C GLU A 274 -18.86 -2.59 14.12
N LYS A 275 -19.91 -2.73 14.93
CA LYS A 275 -21.24 -2.21 14.57
C LYS A 275 -21.28 -0.68 14.50
N GLU A 276 -20.48 0.00 15.31
CA GLU A 276 -20.40 1.46 15.37
C GLU A 276 -19.46 2.04 14.29
N LEU A 277 -18.29 1.44 14.11
CA LEU A 277 -17.20 1.95 13.27
C LEU A 277 -17.24 1.40 11.83
N CYS A 278 -17.60 0.14 11.63
CA CYS A 278 -17.62 -0.51 10.30
C CYS A 278 -18.93 -0.22 9.56
N THR A 279 -19.20 1.06 9.29
CA THR A 279 -20.40 1.55 8.59
C THR A 279 -20.02 2.27 7.28
N GLY A 280 -20.97 2.41 6.36
CA GLY A 280 -20.74 3.11 5.09
C GLY A 280 -19.73 2.37 4.20
N SER A 281 -18.65 3.05 3.80
CA SER A 281 -17.54 2.47 3.02
C SER A 281 -16.87 1.28 3.70
N HIS A 282 -17.03 1.14 5.01
CA HIS A 282 -16.41 0.09 5.82
C HIS A 282 -17.39 -1.01 6.23
N ASP A 283 -18.61 -1.03 5.67
CA ASP A 283 -19.58 -2.07 5.99
C ASP A 283 -19.03 -3.48 5.70
N GLY A 284 -19.12 -4.34 6.71
CA GLY A 284 -18.62 -5.71 6.64
C GLY A 284 -17.13 -5.91 6.88
N CYS A 285 -16.39 -4.85 7.19
CA CYS A 285 -15.04 -4.97 7.70
C CYS A 285 -15.04 -5.38 9.17
N HIS A 286 -13.92 -5.93 9.61
CA HIS A 286 -13.67 -6.25 11.01
C HIS A 286 -12.50 -5.43 11.55
N ILE A 287 -12.45 -5.27 12.87
CA ILE A 287 -11.36 -4.52 13.53
C ILE A 287 -10.58 -5.46 14.43
N TRP A 288 -9.28 -5.23 14.55
CA TRP A 288 -8.43 -5.99 15.44
C TRP A 288 -7.39 -5.09 16.10
N VAL A 289 -7.57 -4.78 17.38
CA VAL A 289 -6.60 -3.98 18.14
C VAL A 289 -5.78 -4.91 19.03
N THR A 290 -4.44 -4.88 18.94
CA THR A 290 -3.57 -5.83 19.66
C THR A 290 -2.28 -5.16 20.16
N ASP A 291 -1.65 -5.73 21.20
CA ASP A 291 -0.32 -5.35 21.69
C ASP A 291 0.80 -6.28 21.17
N GLY A 292 0.47 -7.22 20.29
CA GLY A 292 1.44 -8.17 19.73
C GLY A 292 1.74 -9.37 20.62
N LYS A 293 1.07 -9.53 21.77
CA LYS A 293 1.28 -10.70 22.64
C LYS A 293 0.56 -11.93 22.09
N ALA A 294 1.30 -13.03 21.96
CA ALA A 294 0.73 -14.30 21.51
C ALA A 294 -0.37 -14.77 22.46
N ALA A 295 -1.44 -15.34 21.90
CA ALA A 295 -2.48 -15.97 22.70
C ALA A 295 -1.99 -17.34 23.19
N ALA A 296 -2.27 -17.67 24.45
CA ALA A 296 -1.91 -18.97 25.01
C ALA A 296 -2.81 -20.07 24.44
N GLY A 297 -2.21 -21.17 23.95
CA GLY A 297 -2.95 -22.38 23.56
C GLY A 297 -3.44 -22.44 22.11
N ILE A 298 -3.02 -21.53 21.23
CA ILE A 298 -3.31 -21.62 19.78
C ILE A 298 -2.25 -22.48 19.10
N GLU A 299 -2.67 -23.57 18.42
CA GLU A 299 -1.78 -24.34 17.55
C GLU A 299 -1.43 -23.52 16.29
N LEU A 300 -0.16 -23.14 16.17
CA LEU A 300 0.32 -22.37 15.02
C LEU A 300 0.45 -23.28 13.79
N SER A 301 -0.25 -22.92 12.71
CA SER A 301 -0.04 -23.55 11.41
C SER A 301 1.40 -23.30 10.92
N ALA A 302 1.88 -24.10 9.97
CA ALA A 302 3.21 -23.90 9.40
C ALA A 302 3.37 -22.52 8.73
N ALA A 303 2.29 -22.00 8.13
CA ALA A 303 2.26 -20.68 7.51
C ALA A 303 2.33 -19.55 8.56
N ASP A 304 1.65 -19.71 9.70
CA ASP A 304 1.67 -18.70 10.78
C ASP A 304 3.06 -18.65 11.43
N ARG A 305 3.69 -19.82 11.63
CA ARG A 305 5.07 -19.90 12.11
C ARG A 305 6.05 -19.18 11.19
N HIS A 306 5.90 -19.36 9.88
CA HIS A 306 6.74 -18.68 8.90
C HIS A 306 6.59 -17.15 8.97
N LEU A 307 5.37 -16.63 9.12
CA LEU A 307 5.16 -15.19 9.26
C LEU A 307 5.80 -14.63 10.54
N ILE A 308 5.65 -15.35 11.67
CA ILE A 308 6.27 -14.96 12.95
C ILE A 308 7.80 -14.97 12.85
N GLU A 309 8.36 -15.96 12.16
CA GLU A 309 9.81 -16.03 11.92
C GLU A 309 10.28 -14.86 11.03
N GLN A 310 9.53 -14.55 9.98
CA GLN A 310 9.82 -13.42 9.10
C GLN A 310 9.71 -12.07 9.81
N SER A 311 8.71 -11.87 10.69
CA SER A 311 8.56 -10.63 11.43
C SER A 311 9.70 -10.43 12.44
N LYS A 312 10.14 -11.50 13.10
CA LYS A 312 11.34 -11.46 13.97
C LYS A 312 12.60 -11.10 13.20
N LEU A 313 12.77 -11.69 12.03
CA LEU A 313 13.94 -11.42 11.20
C LEU A 313 13.90 -10.02 10.58
N GLN A 314 12.72 -9.48 10.31
CA GLN A 314 12.57 -8.07 9.96
C GLN A 314 12.89 -7.16 11.16
N GLU A 315 12.48 -7.52 12.38
CA GLU A 315 12.88 -6.78 13.59
C GLU A 315 14.41 -6.74 13.74
N GLU A 316 15.12 -7.84 13.50
CA GLU A 316 16.58 -7.88 13.52
C GLU A 316 17.18 -6.93 12.48
N ARG A 317 16.69 -6.93 11.24
CA ARG A 317 17.13 -6.00 10.19
C ARG A 317 16.86 -4.54 10.55
N ASN A 318 15.70 -4.26 11.15
CA ASN A 318 15.35 -2.92 11.62
C ASN A 318 16.33 -2.46 12.71
N ARG A 319 16.68 -3.35 13.65
CA ARG A 319 17.68 -3.08 14.69
C ARG A 319 19.06 -2.82 14.10
N GLU A 320 19.53 -3.67 13.19
CA GLU A 320 20.82 -3.50 12.51
C GLU A 320 20.89 -2.16 11.77
N TYR A 321 19.86 -1.80 11.01
CA TYR A 321 19.78 -0.53 10.31
C TYR A 321 19.79 0.66 11.28
N PHE A 322 19.00 0.59 12.36
CA PHE A 322 18.90 1.67 13.33
C PHE A 322 20.20 1.91 14.10
N TYR A 323 20.81 0.84 14.64
CA TYR A 323 22.04 0.97 15.42
C TYR A 323 23.29 1.14 14.56
N GLY A 324 23.29 0.63 13.32
CA GLY A 324 24.37 0.82 12.35
C GLY A 324 24.63 2.29 12.02
N ASN A 325 23.58 3.12 12.03
CA ASN A 325 23.65 4.58 11.82
C ASN A 325 23.36 5.39 13.10
N SER A 326 23.71 4.85 14.27
CA SER A 326 23.31 5.42 15.57
C SER A 326 23.72 6.89 15.79
N GLU A 327 24.89 7.32 15.33
CA GLU A 327 25.34 8.72 15.48
C GLU A 327 24.48 9.70 14.68
N LEU A 328 24.09 9.32 13.46
CA LEU A 328 23.18 10.11 12.64
C LEU A 328 21.79 10.18 13.29
N HIS A 329 21.26 9.05 13.76
CA HIS A 329 19.95 9.02 14.42
C HIS A 329 19.93 9.84 15.72
N LYS A 330 20.95 9.73 16.58
CA LYS A 330 21.10 10.55 17.80
C LYS A 330 21.17 12.05 17.48
N SER A 331 21.87 12.44 16.42
CA SER A 331 21.93 13.83 15.97
C SER A 331 20.56 14.35 15.54
N ILE A 332 19.81 13.57 14.76
CA ILE A 332 18.44 13.90 14.35
C ILE A 332 17.52 14.04 15.56
N ILE A 333 17.59 13.10 16.51
CA ILE A 333 16.81 13.11 17.76
C ILE A 333 17.10 14.38 18.56
N THR A 334 18.37 14.71 18.76
CA THR A 334 18.79 15.89 19.53
C THR A 334 18.28 17.18 18.87
N ARG A 335 18.39 17.28 17.54
CA ARG A 335 17.91 18.44 16.77
C ARG A 335 16.39 18.59 16.86
N LEU A 336 15.64 17.50 16.68
CA LEU A 336 14.18 17.51 16.76
C LEU A 336 13.69 17.81 18.17
N ALA A 337 14.26 17.17 19.19
CA ALA A 337 13.95 17.45 20.59
C ALA A 337 14.24 18.91 20.97
N GLY A 338 15.36 19.48 20.50
CA GLY A 338 15.67 20.89 20.68
C GLY A 338 14.61 21.81 20.05
N GLN A 339 14.16 21.51 18.83
CA GLN A 339 13.11 22.27 18.16
C GLN A 339 11.75 22.21 18.88
N ILE A 340 11.37 21.03 19.38
CA ILE A 340 10.11 20.84 20.12
C ILE A 340 10.18 21.57 21.47
N ARG A 341 11.27 21.37 22.23
CA ARG A 341 11.47 22.00 23.53
C ARG A 341 11.46 23.53 23.43
N ASN A 342 12.14 24.10 22.45
CA ASN A 342 12.14 25.54 22.22
C ASN A 342 10.72 26.06 21.91
N CYS A 343 9.93 25.31 21.15
CA CYS A 343 8.55 25.66 20.87
C CYS A 343 7.67 25.60 22.13
N MET A 344 7.82 24.56 22.94
CA MET A 344 7.08 24.45 24.20
C MET A 344 7.42 25.61 25.15
N LEU A 345 8.69 25.97 25.29
CA LEU A 345 9.12 27.09 26.14
C LEU A 345 8.53 28.45 25.72
N VAL A 346 8.36 28.68 24.42
CA VAL A 346 7.78 29.94 23.92
C VAL A 346 6.27 30.01 24.18
N HIS A 347 5.58 28.86 24.18
CA HIS A 347 4.12 28.80 24.28
C HIS A 347 3.60 28.35 25.66
N GLN A 348 4.48 27.96 26.58
CA GLN A 348 4.13 27.73 27.98
C GLN A 348 3.72 29.06 28.61
N LYS A 349 2.42 29.22 28.88
CA LYS A 349 1.96 30.19 29.87
C LYS A 349 2.34 29.60 31.24
N PRO A 350 3.15 30.28 32.06
CA PRO A 350 3.38 29.82 33.42
C PRO A 350 2.03 29.78 34.13
N ASP A 351 1.67 28.63 34.72
CA ASP A 351 0.53 28.57 35.63
C ASP A 351 0.91 29.32 36.90
N VAL A 352 0.45 30.57 36.97
CA VAL A 352 0.81 31.46 38.06
C VAL A 352 -0.20 31.28 39.19
N MET A 353 0.14 30.43 40.16
CA MET A 353 -0.69 30.24 41.35
C MET A 353 -0.41 31.30 42.42
N ALA A 354 -1.43 31.59 43.23
CA ALA A 354 -1.28 32.43 44.41
C ALA A 354 -0.62 31.63 45.54
N GLY A 355 0.60 32.01 45.92
CA GLY A 355 1.40 31.40 46.98
C GLY A 355 1.82 32.41 48.05
N ARG A 356 2.36 31.89 49.15
CA ARG A 356 2.89 32.67 50.28
C ARG A 356 4.33 33.15 50.07
N SER A 357 4.95 32.72 48.98
CA SER A 357 6.31 33.06 48.59
C SER A 357 6.42 33.04 47.06
N GLY A 358 7.41 33.75 46.53
CA GLY A 358 7.62 33.90 45.09
C GLY A 358 7.65 35.38 44.67
N LYS A 359 7.16 35.70 43.48
CA LYS A 359 7.14 37.07 42.97
C LYS A 359 5.88 37.81 43.45
N LEU A 360 6.03 38.96 44.11
CA LEU A 360 4.89 39.69 44.69
C LEU A 360 3.84 40.07 43.61
N ASP A 361 2.59 39.69 43.84
CA ASP A 361 1.42 40.13 43.06
C ASP A 361 0.87 41.43 43.66
N THR A 362 1.30 42.56 43.10
CA THR A 362 0.92 43.90 43.58
C THR A 362 -0.61 44.11 43.62
N ALA A 363 -1.38 43.42 42.78
CA ALA A 363 -2.83 43.54 42.74
C ALA A 363 -3.53 42.77 43.88
N ARG A 364 -2.82 41.85 44.56
CA ARG A 364 -3.34 41.04 45.67
C ARG A 364 -2.88 41.48 47.05
N VAL A 365 -1.96 42.44 47.16
CA VAL A 365 -1.40 42.89 48.46
C VAL A 365 -2.48 43.27 49.47
N TRP A 366 -3.57 43.91 49.02
CA TRP A 366 -4.69 44.29 49.88
C TRP A 366 -5.36 43.10 50.58
N ARG A 367 -5.28 41.88 50.02
CA ARG A 367 -5.89 40.68 50.61
C ARG A 367 -5.19 40.26 51.90
N ALA A 368 -3.89 40.52 52.03
CA ALA A 368 -3.17 40.26 53.27
C ALA A 368 -3.69 41.15 54.41
N GLU A 369 -3.99 42.42 54.11
CA GLU A 369 -4.46 43.39 55.11
C GLU A 369 -5.94 43.23 55.45
N TYR A 370 -6.81 43.10 54.43
CA TYR A 370 -8.26 43.19 54.63
C TYR A 370 -8.97 41.83 54.70
N VAL A 371 -8.33 40.76 54.23
CA VAL A 371 -8.94 39.42 54.11
C VAL A 371 -8.09 38.34 54.81
N ASN A 372 -6.96 38.72 55.41
CA ASN A 372 -6.02 37.82 56.10
C ASN A 372 -5.55 36.64 55.22
N ASP A 373 -5.48 36.87 53.89
CA ASP A 373 -5.03 35.89 52.90
C ASP A 373 -3.60 36.24 52.47
N ASP A 374 -2.63 35.52 53.01
CA ASP A 374 -1.19 35.73 52.84
C ASP A 374 -0.64 35.18 51.51
N ARG A 375 -1.50 34.63 50.64
CA ARG A 375 -1.16 34.15 49.29
C ARG A 375 -1.07 35.30 48.28
N ILE A 376 -0.19 36.25 48.55
CA ILE A 376 0.00 37.47 47.73
C ILE A 376 1.17 37.39 46.76
N PHE A 377 1.79 36.21 46.63
CA PHE A 377 2.89 35.98 45.71
C PHE A 377 2.45 35.07 44.56
N HIS A 378 3.14 35.19 43.44
CA HIS A 378 3.10 34.28 42.32
C HIS A 378 4.08 33.13 42.58
N LEU A 379 3.53 31.93 42.78
CA LEU A 379 4.27 30.67 42.76
C LEU A 379 4.21 30.12 41.34
N SER A 380 5.35 30.12 40.64
CA SER A 380 5.50 29.38 39.39
C SER A 380 5.91 27.96 39.72
N GLU A 381 4.99 27.01 39.63
CA GLU A 381 5.39 25.62 39.50
C GLU A 381 5.76 25.37 38.03
N ASP A 382 6.99 24.90 37.79
CA ASP A 382 7.34 24.28 36.51
C ASP A 382 6.60 22.93 36.43
N VAL A 383 5.30 22.96 36.13
CA VAL A 383 4.57 21.71 35.83
C VAL A 383 5.10 21.21 34.48
N PRO A 384 5.88 20.11 34.44
CA PRO A 384 6.55 19.69 33.22
C PRO A 384 5.73 18.66 32.44
N ASP A 385 4.46 18.48 32.79
CA ASP A 385 3.61 17.51 32.13
C ASP A 385 3.04 18.15 30.87
N SER A 386 3.36 17.56 29.72
CA SER A 386 2.89 18.04 28.43
C SER A 386 1.37 18.04 28.42
N SER A 387 0.75 19.15 27.99
CA SER A 387 -0.71 19.34 27.95
C SER A 387 -1.42 18.46 26.90
N PHE A 388 -0.68 17.63 26.17
CA PHE A 388 -1.18 16.77 25.11
C PHE A 388 -0.34 15.48 25.01
N THR A 389 -0.94 14.46 24.39
CA THR A 389 -0.24 13.22 24.01
C THR A 389 -0.14 13.11 22.48
N VAL A 390 0.79 12.27 22.02
CA VAL A 390 0.96 11.98 20.60
C VAL A 390 0.73 10.50 20.32
N ASP A 391 -0.09 10.21 19.34
CA ASP A 391 -0.25 8.89 18.75
C ASP A 391 0.40 8.86 17.38
N LEU A 392 1.45 8.05 17.25
CA LEU A 392 2.19 7.86 16.02
C LEU A 392 1.71 6.59 15.31
N LEU A 393 1.09 6.74 14.16
CA LEU A 393 0.58 5.64 13.36
C LEU A 393 1.50 5.37 12.16
N LEU A 394 2.07 4.18 12.12
CA LEU A 394 2.97 3.72 11.06
C LEU A 394 2.18 2.88 10.06
N ASP A 395 2.13 3.33 8.81
CA ASP A 395 1.54 2.55 7.72
C ASP A 395 2.37 1.28 7.53
N ALA A 396 1.76 0.11 7.76
CA ALA A 396 2.36 -1.21 7.57
C ALA A 396 1.83 -1.90 6.32
N SER A 397 1.27 -1.18 5.35
CA SER A 397 0.84 -1.75 4.08
C SER A 397 2.02 -2.24 3.25
N ALA A 398 1.73 -3.13 2.30
CA ALA A 398 2.79 -3.70 1.48
C ALA A 398 3.47 -2.74 0.49
N SER A 399 2.93 -1.53 0.24
CA SER A 399 3.67 -0.50 -0.50
C SER A 399 4.94 -0.07 0.26
N ARG A 400 5.00 -0.35 1.57
CA ARG A 400 6.09 0.01 2.47
C ARG A 400 7.16 -1.07 2.64
N LEU A 401 7.02 -2.24 2.00
CA LEU A 401 7.93 -3.40 2.18
C LEU A 401 9.41 -3.07 1.96
N GLN A 402 9.73 -2.18 1.01
CA GLN A 402 11.10 -1.77 0.69
C GLN A 402 11.66 -0.69 1.63
N HIS A 403 10.82 -0.09 2.47
CA HIS A 403 11.16 1.03 3.35
C HIS A 403 11.00 0.69 4.83
N GLN A 404 10.87 -0.60 5.19
CA GLN A 404 10.53 -1.00 6.56
C GLN A 404 11.57 -0.57 7.58
N GLU A 405 12.86 -0.76 7.27
CA GLU A 405 13.96 -0.38 8.15
C GLU A 405 14.00 1.13 8.37
N MET A 406 13.73 1.89 7.30
CA MET A 406 13.65 3.35 7.34
C MET A 406 12.45 3.83 8.18
N ILE A 407 11.26 3.26 7.97
CA ILE A 407 10.04 3.64 8.69
C ILE A 407 10.15 3.29 10.18
N ALA A 408 10.68 2.11 10.51
CA ALA A 408 10.96 1.73 11.88
C ALA A 408 11.93 2.71 12.55
N ALA A 409 13.02 3.08 11.87
CA ALA A 409 13.97 4.07 12.37
C ALA A 409 13.32 5.46 12.56
N GLN A 410 12.49 5.92 11.63
CA GLN A 410 11.75 7.18 11.76
C GLN A 410 10.79 7.15 12.96
N GLY A 411 10.08 6.03 13.15
CA GLY A 411 9.20 5.81 14.30
C GLY A 411 9.95 5.92 15.63
N VAL A 412 11.12 5.30 15.73
CA VAL A 412 11.98 5.39 16.92
C VAL A 412 12.46 6.83 17.13
N ILE A 413 12.98 7.49 16.08
CA ILE A 413 13.49 8.87 16.17
C ILE A 413 12.41 9.83 16.66
N LEU A 414 11.19 9.77 16.11
CA LEU A 414 10.08 10.61 16.51
C LEU A 414 9.67 10.32 17.96
N SER A 415 9.50 9.04 18.31
CA SER A 415 9.14 8.61 19.66
C SER A 415 10.15 9.06 20.71
N GLU A 416 11.46 8.87 20.46
CA GLU A 416 12.52 9.30 21.38
C GLU A 416 12.62 10.82 21.50
N SER A 417 12.45 11.56 20.39
CA SER A 417 12.50 13.02 20.39
C SER A 417 11.38 13.64 21.25
N LEU A 418 10.17 13.12 21.09
CA LEU A 418 8.98 13.52 21.86
C LEU A 418 9.09 13.10 23.33
N THR A 419 9.51 11.87 23.59
CA THR A 419 9.72 11.36 24.97
C THR A 419 10.80 12.17 25.69
N SER A 420 11.87 12.57 24.99
CA SER A 420 12.92 13.47 25.51
C SER A 420 12.44 14.89 25.84
N CYS A 421 11.25 15.25 25.35
CA CYS A 421 10.55 16.50 25.67
C CYS A 421 9.43 16.28 26.71
N ARG A 422 9.35 15.10 27.34
CA ARG A 422 8.29 14.71 28.29
C ARG A 422 6.88 14.73 27.68
N ILE A 423 6.78 14.53 26.37
CA ILE A 423 5.50 14.32 25.68
C ILE A 423 5.21 12.81 25.66
N PRO A 424 4.08 12.36 26.23
CA PRO A 424 3.67 10.95 26.18
C PRO A 424 3.39 10.53 24.73
N VAL A 425 4.04 9.45 24.28
CA VAL A 425 3.88 8.92 22.91
C VAL A 425 3.46 7.47 22.92
N ARG A 426 2.41 7.16 22.15
CA ARG A 426 2.05 5.79 21.76
C ARG A 426 2.42 5.60 20.29
N VAL A 427 2.99 4.44 19.95
CA VAL A 427 3.34 4.10 18.57
C VAL A 427 2.62 2.83 18.18
N SER A 428 1.87 2.91 17.08
CA SER A 428 1.06 1.81 16.55
C SER A 428 1.37 1.63 15.07
N GLU A 429 1.30 0.40 14.59
CA GLU A 429 1.31 0.10 13.16
C GLU A 429 -0.09 -0.34 12.72
N PHE A 430 -0.43 -0.13 11.45
CA PHE A 430 -1.73 -0.53 10.93
C PHE A 430 -1.64 -1.18 9.54
N CYS A 431 -2.48 -2.19 9.33
CA CYS A 431 -2.66 -2.83 8.03
C CYS A 431 -4.03 -3.50 7.92
N SER A 432 -4.41 -3.91 6.72
CA SER A 432 -5.66 -4.61 6.43
C SER A 432 -5.38 -5.98 5.79
N VAL A 433 -5.95 -7.03 6.36
CA VAL A 433 -5.73 -8.43 5.96
C VAL A 433 -7.06 -9.20 6.11
N ARG A 434 -7.51 -9.88 5.06
CA ARG A 434 -8.75 -10.70 5.07
C ARG A 434 -10.00 -9.95 5.57
N GLY A 435 -10.12 -8.66 5.27
CA GLY A 435 -11.23 -7.82 5.75
C GLY A 435 -11.10 -7.36 7.21
N TYR A 436 -10.05 -7.77 7.93
CA TYR A 436 -9.68 -7.21 9.23
C TYR A 436 -8.75 -6.02 9.04
N THR A 437 -9.07 -4.89 9.67
CA THR A 437 -8.13 -3.78 9.84
C THR A 437 -7.48 -3.90 11.22
N VAL A 438 -6.19 -4.20 11.21
CA VAL A 438 -5.38 -4.48 12.39
C VAL A 438 -4.66 -3.20 12.81
N LEU A 439 -4.80 -2.82 14.08
CA LEU A 439 -4.02 -1.78 14.75
C LEU A 439 -3.17 -2.44 15.84
N ARG A 440 -1.86 -2.55 15.61
CA ARG A 440 -0.92 -3.20 16.52
C ARG A 440 -0.07 -2.18 17.26
N ILE A 441 -0.19 -2.15 18.58
CA ILE A 441 0.52 -1.20 19.45
C ILE A 441 1.93 -1.71 19.68
N LEU A 442 2.90 -0.98 19.16
CA LEU A 442 4.32 -1.28 19.30
C LEU A 442 4.90 -0.71 20.59
N LYS A 443 4.43 0.46 21.02
CA LYS A 443 4.87 1.17 22.23
C LYS A 443 3.67 1.86 22.88
N SER A 444 3.45 1.67 24.17
CA SER A 444 2.41 2.37 24.94
C SER A 444 2.89 3.73 25.48
N PHE A 445 1.97 4.52 26.05
CA PHE A 445 2.32 5.79 26.70
C PHE A 445 3.23 5.62 27.92
N GLU A 446 3.11 4.50 28.64
CA GLU A 446 3.88 4.20 29.86
C GLU A 446 5.31 3.75 29.54
N ASP A 447 5.53 3.22 28.33
CA ASP A 447 6.84 2.73 27.91
C ASP A 447 7.83 3.88 27.72
N LYS A 448 8.94 3.82 28.46
CA LYS A 448 10.03 4.82 28.34
C LYS A 448 10.95 4.57 27.16
N LYS A 449 11.06 3.32 26.70
CA LYS A 449 11.95 2.92 25.61
C LYS A 449 11.20 2.89 24.29
N SER A 450 11.88 3.30 23.21
CA SER A 450 11.33 3.25 21.86
C SER A 450 11.80 2.02 21.07
N ASP A 451 12.71 1.20 21.60
CA ASP A 451 13.16 -0.05 20.97
C ASP A 451 12.01 -0.99 20.52
N PRO A 452 10.87 -1.09 21.23
CA PRO A 452 9.75 -1.92 20.78
C PRO A 452 9.16 -1.53 19.41
N VAL A 453 9.40 -0.30 18.94
CA VAL A 453 8.99 0.19 17.61
C VAL A 453 9.76 -0.54 16.50
N LEU A 454 10.95 -1.06 16.77
CA LEU A 454 11.74 -1.83 15.81
C LEU A 454 11.09 -3.18 15.44
N ARG A 455 10.06 -3.61 16.18
CA ARG A 455 9.19 -4.74 15.84
C ARG A 455 8.23 -4.47 14.68
N TYR A 456 8.28 -3.26 14.12
CA TYR A 456 7.49 -2.86 12.97
C TYR A 456 7.73 -3.80 11.78
N PHE A 457 6.65 -4.24 11.15
CA PHE A 457 6.74 -4.99 9.89
C PHE A 457 5.54 -4.70 9.00
N ALA A 458 5.78 -4.60 7.70
CA ALA A 458 4.74 -4.38 6.72
C ALA A 458 4.08 -5.71 6.32
N ALA A 459 2.76 -5.73 6.33
CA ALA A 459 1.92 -6.84 5.92
C ALA A 459 0.63 -6.33 5.26
N GLY A 460 0.05 -7.12 4.35
CA GLY A 460 -1.29 -6.82 3.85
C GLY A 460 -1.43 -5.50 3.09
N TRP A 461 -2.60 -4.90 3.23
CA TRP A 461 -3.10 -3.70 2.55
C TRP A 461 -3.35 -2.58 3.59
N ASN A 462 -4.01 -1.49 3.24
CA ASN A 462 -4.40 -0.44 4.20
C ASN A 462 -5.80 0.12 3.91
N ARG A 463 -6.59 0.25 4.98
CA ARG A 463 -7.89 0.94 4.97
C ARG A 463 -7.82 2.14 5.90
N ASP A 464 -7.09 3.16 5.48
CA ASP A 464 -6.74 4.34 6.29
C ASP A 464 -7.98 5.01 6.91
N GLY A 465 -9.07 5.16 6.15
CA GLY A 465 -10.33 5.70 6.67
C GLY A 465 -10.86 4.92 7.89
N LEU A 466 -10.80 3.58 7.86
CA LEU A 466 -11.24 2.78 9.01
C LEU A 466 -10.23 2.85 10.16
N VAL A 467 -8.94 2.96 9.86
CA VAL A 467 -7.90 3.16 10.89
C VAL A 467 -8.11 4.47 11.64
N MET A 468 -8.52 5.54 10.97
CA MET A 468 -8.88 6.81 11.61
C MET A 468 -9.98 6.62 12.65
N ARG A 469 -11.04 5.87 12.30
CA ARG A 469 -12.14 5.53 13.22
C ARG A 469 -11.70 4.65 14.38
N ILE A 470 -10.86 3.65 14.12
CA ILE A 470 -10.30 2.76 15.15
C ILE A 470 -9.41 3.55 16.11
N ALA A 471 -8.59 4.48 15.60
CA ALA A 471 -7.70 5.30 16.41
C ALA A 471 -8.50 6.22 17.36
N ASP A 472 -9.60 6.80 16.88
CA ASP A 472 -10.53 7.60 17.69
C ASP A 472 -11.19 6.77 18.81
N ASP A 473 -11.82 5.64 18.47
CA ASP A 473 -12.42 4.73 19.47
C ASP A 473 -11.37 4.22 20.48
N PHE A 474 -10.16 3.93 20.01
CA PHE A 474 -9.09 3.44 20.88
C PHE A 474 -8.54 4.53 21.81
N LEU A 475 -8.49 5.79 21.38
CA LEU A 475 -8.15 6.94 22.23
C LEU A 475 -9.13 7.06 23.40
N ASP A 476 -10.42 6.89 23.16
CA ASP A 476 -11.45 6.96 24.19
C ASP A 476 -11.34 5.82 25.22
N ARG A 477 -10.96 4.62 24.78
CA ARG A 477 -10.83 3.43 25.64
C ARG A 477 -9.51 3.37 26.40
N ALA A 478 -8.42 3.75 25.74
CA ALA A 478 -7.07 3.75 26.28
C ALA A 478 -6.55 5.19 26.34
N LYS A 479 -7.19 5.98 27.20
CA LYS A 479 -6.90 7.41 27.37
C LYS A 479 -5.45 7.62 27.77
N GLY A 480 -4.83 8.58 27.12
CA GLY A 480 -3.51 9.08 27.51
C GLY A 480 -3.59 9.91 28.80
N PRO A 481 -2.44 10.25 29.39
CA PRO A 481 -2.37 11.10 30.59
C PRO A 481 -2.80 12.57 30.38
N ALA A 482 -3.10 12.99 29.15
CA ALA A 482 -3.53 14.35 28.84
C ALA A 482 -4.81 14.34 28.00
N ASP A 483 -5.64 15.39 28.13
CA ASP A 483 -6.95 15.50 27.47
C ASP A 483 -6.86 15.79 25.96
N ARG A 484 -5.74 16.36 25.51
CA ARG A 484 -5.51 16.72 24.11
C ARG A 484 -4.67 15.67 23.43
N HIS A 485 -5.02 15.35 22.19
CA HIS A 485 -4.36 14.28 21.43
C HIS A 485 -4.00 14.77 20.02
N LEU A 486 -2.75 14.50 19.64
CA LEU A 486 -2.22 14.74 18.30
C LEU A 486 -1.95 13.39 17.62
N LEU A 487 -2.65 13.12 16.52
CA LEU A 487 -2.40 11.97 15.66
C LEU A 487 -1.39 12.35 14.57
N ILE A 488 -0.30 11.58 14.46
CA ILE A 488 0.70 11.73 13.41
C ILE A 488 0.79 10.44 12.59
N PHE A 489 0.51 10.52 11.30
CA PHE A 489 0.59 9.38 10.37
C PHE A 489 1.90 9.39 9.57
N LEU A 490 2.60 8.26 9.53
CA LEU A 490 3.71 8.02 8.59
C LEU A 490 3.17 7.16 7.45
N THR A 491 2.94 7.76 6.29
CA THR A 491 2.20 7.14 5.18
C THR A 491 2.71 7.61 3.82
N ASP A 492 2.37 6.87 2.76
CA ASP A 492 2.48 7.30 1.37
C ASP A 492 1.19 7.86 0.78
N ALA A 493 0.16 8.08 1.60
CA ALA A 493 -1.14 8.58 1.16
C ALA A 493 -1.74 7.75 0.01
N GLY A 494 -1.51 6.44 0.01
CA GLY A 494 -2.06 5.49 -0.96
C GLY A 494 -3.02 4.49 -0.32
N PRO A 495 -4.18 4.92 0.22
CA PRO A 495 -5.13 4.00 0.85
C PRO A 495 -5.68 3.00 -0.16
N ASN A 496 -5.54 1.71 0.12
CA ASN A 496 -5.95 0.63 -0.78
C ASN A 496 -6.17 -0.67 0.00
N ASP A 497 -7.36 -1.26 -0.11
CA ASP A 497 -7.72 -2.52 0.53
C ASP A 497 -8.39 -3.49 -0.46
N SER A 498 -7.95 -4.74 -0.42
CA SER A 498 -8.55 -5.86 -1.16
C SER A 498 -10.01 -6.14 -0.81
N PHE A 499 -10.46 -5.78 0.40
CA PHE A 499 -11.87 -5.95 0.77
C PHE A 499 -12.73 -4.88 0.08
N ARG A 500 -13.71 -5.32 -0.70
CA ARG A 500 -14.51 -4.38 -1.52
C ARG A 500 -15.52 -3.64 -0.64
N ILE A 501 -15.81 -2.38 -1.01
CA ILE A 501 -16.95 -1.64 -0.46
C ILE A 501 -18.22 -2.36 -0.89
N ARG A 502 -19.06 -2.71 0.08
CA ARG A 502 -20.30 -3.45 -0.15
C ARG A 502 -21.31 -2.63 -0.96
N PRO A 503 -22.24 -3.30 -1.66
CA PRO A 503 -23.36 -2.63 -2.31
C PRO A 503 -24.13 -1.71 -1.35
N SER A 504 -24.35 -0.47 -1.76
CA SER A 504 -25.16 0.52 -1.05
C SER A 504 -26.27 1.05 -1.97
N SER A 505 -27.17 1.87 -1.43
CA SER A 505 -28.21 2.56 -2.21
C SER A 505 -27.64 3.43 -3.34
N GLU A 506 -26.47 4.03 -3.11
CA GLU A 506 -25.77 4.87 -4.07
C GLU A 506 -24.90 4.07 -5.05
N ASN A 507 -24.36 2.93 -4.61
CA ASN A 507 -23.59 2.03 -5.45
C ASN A 507 -24.05 0.56 -5.31
N PRO A 508 -25.01 0.10 -6.11
CA PRO A 508 -25.68 -1.18 -5.92
C PRO A 508 -24.84 -2.42 -6.29
N PHE A 509 -23.64 -2.25 -6.85
CA PHE A 509 -22.73 -3.37 -7.16
C PHE A 509 -21.51 -3.45 -6.24
N GLY A 510 -21.37 -2.49 -5.32
CA GLY A 510 -20.13 -2.30 -4.59
C GLY A 510 -18.98 -1.89 -5.52
N HIS A 511 -17.85 -1.55 -4.94
CA HIS A 511 -16.65 -1.16 -5.69
C HIS A 511 -15.39 -1.44 -4.89
N ASP A 512 -14.24 -1.37 -5.55
CA ASP A 512 -12.97 -1.61 -4.90
C ASP A 512 -12.61 -0.42 -3.99
N TYR A 513 -11.94 -0.69 -2.87
CA TYR A 513 -11.42 0.35 -1.98
C TYR A 513 -10.02 0.73 -2.46
N GLY A 514 -9.92 1.72 -3.34
CA GLY A 514 -8.66 2.20 -3.89
C GLY A 514 -8.82 3.49 -4.67
N ASP A 515 -7.73 4.03 -5.18
CA ASP A 515 -7.71 5.26 -5.97
C ASP A 515 -8.51 6.40 -5.30
N GLU A 516 -9.33 7.11 -6.08
CA GLU A 516 -10.06 8.28 -5.63
C GLU A 516 -11.12 7.96 -4.54
N THR A 517 -11.71 6.77 -4.53
CA THR A 517 -12.75 6.43 -3.54
C THR A 517 -12.14 6.30 -2.15
N ALA A 518 -11.02 5.59 -2.04
CA ALA A 518 -10.28 5.43 -0.78
C ALA A 518 -9.67 6.76 -0.29
N VAL A 519 -9.15 7.58 -1.20
CA VAL A 519 -8.61 8.91 -0.89
C VAL A 519 -9.70 9.84 -0.35
N ARG A 520 -10.87 9.89 -1.00
CA ARG A 520 -12.00 10.74 -0.57
C ARG A 520 -12.58 10.28 0.77
N ASP A 521 -12.69 8.97 0.96
CA ASP A 521 -13.13 8.35 2.20
C ASP A 521 -12.20 8.73 3.36
N THR A 522 -10.89 8.49 3.20
CA THR A 522 -9.88 8.87 4.20
C THR A 522 -9.89 10.38 4.49
N ALA A 523 -10.02 11.23 3.45
CA ALA A 523 -10.13 12.66 3.62
C ALA A 523 -11.38 13.09 4.41
N SER A 524 -12.51 12.37 4.24
CA SER A 524 -13.73 12.61 5.01
C SER A 524 -13.52 12.27 6.48
N GLU A 525 -12.90 11.14 6.77
CA GLU A 525 -12.60 10.72 8.15
C GLU A 525 -11.63 11.68 8.85
N VAL A 526 -10.57 12.14 8.16
CA VAL A 526 -9.66 13.18 8.72
C VAL A 526 -10.42 14.46 9.08
N ARG A 527 -11.36 14.90 8.22
CA ARG A 527 -12.20 16.08 8.52
C ARG A 527 -13.16 15.85 9.68
N GLU A 528 -13.66 14.62 9.85
CA GLU A 528 -14.52 14.25 10.97
C GLU A 528 -13.76 14.32 12.30
N LEU A 529 -12.58 13.71 12.36
CA LEU A 529 -11.72 13.76 13.55
C LEU A 529 -11.37 15.19 13.94
N ARG A 530 -11.00 16.02 12.95
CA ARG A 530 -10.74 17.46 13.19
C ARG A 530 -11.95 18.20 13.73
N ARG A 531 -13.16 17.88 13.26
CA ARG A 531 -14.40 18.50 13.76
C ARG A 531 -14.69 18.12 15.20
N ARG A 532 -14.25 16.94 15.64
CA ARG A 532 -14.32 16.47 17.03
C ARG A 532 -13.24 17.08 17.93
N GLY A 533 -12.32 17.85 17.37
CA GLY A 533 -11.24 18.52 18.11
C GLY A 533 -9.93 17.73 18.18
N LEU A 534 -9.80 16.63 17.44
CA LEU A 534 -8.54 15.91 17.31
C LEU A 534 -7.64 16.56 16.26
N HIS A 535 -6.36 16.74 16.60
CA HIS A 535 -5.37 17.23 15.65
C HIS A 535 -4.84 16.05 14.85
N VAL A 536 -4.93 16.13 13.51
CA VAL A 536 -4.51 15.05 12.60
C VAL A 536 -3.53 15.59 11.58
N SER A 537 -2.32 15.06 11.63
CA SER A 537 -1.15 15.50 10.89
C SER A 537 -0.45 14.31 10.22
N ALA A 538 0.27 14.52 9.12
CA ALA A 538 0.96 13.44 8.42
C ALA A 538 2.40 13.79 8.02
N VAL A 539 3.29 12.81 8.14
CA VAL A 539 4.62 12.79 7.52
C VAL A 539 4.53 11.92 6.28
N PHE A 540 4.52 12.56 5.12
CA PHE A 540 4.30 11.93 3.83
C PHE A 540 5.63 11.49 3.20
N MET A 541 5.72 10.21 2.86
CA MET A 541 6.83 9.61 2.12
C MET A 541 6.31 8.85 0.91
N GLY A 542 6.03 9.59 -0.15
CA GLY A 542 5.54 9.05 -1.41
C GLY A 542 6.09 9.78 -2.64
N THR A 543 5.74 9.22 -3.80
CA THR A 543 6.09 9.76 -5.12
C THR A 543 5.39 11.11 -5.36
N ASP A 544 5.84 11.85 -6.38
CA ASP A 544 5.15 13.10 -6.77
C ASP A 544 3.69 12.86 -7.17
N ALA A 545 3.38 11.70 -7.77
CA ALA A 545 2.01 11.31 -8.10
C ALA A 545 1.12 11.15 -6.85
N ALA A 546 1.65 10.58 -5.77
CA ALA A 546 0.93 10.41 -4.51
C ALA A 546 0.82 11.70 -3.68
N ALA A 547 1.57 12.75 -4.03
CA ALA A 547 1.54 14.02 -3.29
C ALA A 547 0.16 14.69 -3.36
N LEU A 548 -0.56 14.54 -4.48
CA LEU A 548 -1.93 15.05 -4.63
C LEU A 548 -2.88 14.35 -3.66
N ASN A 549 -2.73 13.04 -3.45
CA ASN A 549 -3.55 12.30 -2.49
C ASN A 549 -3.29 12.79 -1.06
N ALA A 550 -2.03 13.03 -0.70
CA ALA A 550 -1.67 13.57 0.62
C ALA A 550 -2.31 14.95 0.85
N GLU A 551 -2.30 15.82 -0.15
CA GLU A 551 -2.95 17.13 -0.10
C GLU A 551 -4.48 17.01 0.04
N ILE A 552 -5.13 16.08 -0.68
CA ILE A 552 -6.57 15.86 -0.58
C ILE A 552 -6.97 15.34 0.82
N ILE A 553 -6.18 14.42 1.38
CA ILE A 553 -6.46 13.75 2.66
C ILE A 553 -6.20 14.69 3.83
N TYR A 554 -4.98 15.25 3.89
CA TYR A 554 -4.50 15.98 5.07
C TYR A 554 -4.58 17.50 4.91
N GLY A 555 -4.90 18.03 3.74
CA GLY A 555 -4.98 19.47 3.51
C GLY A 555 -3.62 20.15 3.66
N LYS A 556 -3.48 21.05 4.64
CA LYS A 556 -2.23 21.80 4.90
C LYS A 556 -1.43 21.22 6.07
N GLU A 557 -1.90 20.12 6.65
CA GLU A 557 -1.37 19.50 7.86
C GLU A 557 -0.57 18.24 7.48
N TYR A 558 0.31 18.37 6.50
CA TYR A 558 1.28 17.33 6.17
C TYR A 558 2.66 17.93 5.88
N ALA A 559 3.68 17.13 6.11
CA ALA A 559 5.05 17.46 5.77
C ALA A 559 5.65 16.33 4.93
N ARG A 560 6.17 16.69 3.75
CA ARG A 560 6.81 15.72 2.84
C ARG A 560 8.27 15.51 3.22
N ILE A 561 8.69 14.25 3.22
CA ILE A 561 10.09 13.83 3.35
C ILE A 561 10.47 12.90 2.21
N ARG A 562 11.71 13.00 1.73
CA ARG A 562 12.32 12.06 0.78
C ARG A 562 13.36 11.18 1.45
N GLU A 563 14.03 11.71 2.46
CA GLU A 563 15.10 11.04 3.18
C GLU A 563 14.97 11.24 4.70
N ILE A 564 15.57 10.33 5.47
CA ILE A 564 15.51 10.38 6.94
C ILE A 564 16.13 11.66 7.53
N GLY A 565 17.11 12.26 6.85
CA GLY A 565 17.76 13.51 7.29
C GLY A 565 16.83 14.73 7.30
N GLU A 566 15.76 14.69 6.50
CA GLU A 566 14.74 15.75 6.43
C GLU A 566 13.71 15.65 7.57
N LEU A 567 13.64 14.50 8.25
CA LEU A 567 12.62 14.20 9.25
C LEU A 567 12.56 15.25 10.36
N ALA A 568 13.70 15.63 10.95
CA ALA A 568 13.70 16.63 12.02
C ALA A 568 13.11 17.97 11.56
N LYS A 569 13.41 18.41 10.34
CA LYS A 569 12.88 19.68 9.82
C LYS A 569 11.38 19.58 9.53
N ALA A 570 10.97 18.51 8.85
CA ALA A 570 9.59 18.29 8.44
C ALA A 570 8.67 18.04 9.65
N ALA A 571 8.98 17.03 10.46
CA ALA A 571 8.21 16.69 11.66
C ALA A 571 8.31 17.80 12.73
N GLY A 572 9.48 18.43 12.88
CA GLY A 572 9.66 19.55 13.80
C GLY A 572 8.74 20.72 13.44
N SER A 573 8.69 21.12 12.16
CA SER A 573 7.80 22.20 11.71
C SER A 573 6.33 21.84 11.89
N LEU A 574 5.96 20.59 11.61
CA LEU A 574 4.60 20.08 11.77
C LEU A 574 4.17 20.12 13.25
N ILE A 575 4.95 19.52 14.14
CA ILE A 575 4.68 19.49 15.59
C ILE A 575 4.67 20.91 16.16
N GLN A 576 5.54 21.81 15.70
CA GLN A 576 5.53 23.21 16.13
C GLN A 576 4.25 23.94 15.73
N LYS A 577 3.73 23.68 14.51
CA LYS A 577 2.45 24.24 14.06
C LYS A 577 1.31 23.72 14.96
N GLU A 578 1.26 22.42 15.20
CA GLU A 578 0.22 21.79 16.02
C GLU A 578 0.27 22.26 17.48
N ILE A 579 1.46 22.37 18.09
CA ILE A 579 1.62 22.93 19.46
C ILE A 579 1.08 24.35 19.55
N ARG A 580 1.27 25.17 18.51
CA ARG A 580 0.73 26.53 18.47
C ARG A 580 -0.80 26.50 18.42
N GLU A 581 -1.36 25.68 17.55
CA GLU A 581 -2.82 25.58 17.40
C GLU A 581 -3.50 25.00 18.64
N MET A 582 -2.83 24.10 19.37
CA MET A 582 -3.33 23.57 20.64
C MET A 582 -3.24 24.57 21.80
N ASN A 583 -2.21 25.44 21.84
CA ASN A 583 -1.99 26.38 22.95
C ASN A 583 -2.73 27.73 22.80
N VAL A 584 -3.31 27.98 21.62
CA VAL A 584 -4.29 29.05 21.38
C VAL A 584 -5.65 28.61 21.91
#